data_AF-A0A6J4CVF2-F1
#
_entry.id   AF-A0A6J4CVF2-F1
#
_cell.length_a   1.000
_cell.length_b   1.000
_cell.length_c   1.000
_cell.angle_alpha   90.00
_cell.angle_beta   90.00
_cell.angle_gamma   90.00
#
_symmetry.space_group_name_H-M   'P 1'
#
loop_
_entity.id
_entity.type
_entity.pdbx_description
1 polymer ?
#
loop_
_entity_poly.entity_id
_entity_poly.type
_entity_poly.pdbx_seq_one_letter_code
_entity_poly.pdbx_strand_id
1 'polypeptide(L)'
;MEWFEKTLQDTLSPYKNHSVIAPILSQESSQEVVEYFLQAFFLNRADIPLHCFFSNLSLEDKLAQDIEDEEKNITLGVRIPNHPIFSKVLPKGMSLLVRRFLPYGASSPVFYPNEVSLTSSDANAYEQELEVACIKIESGERQRIANNLVNPAWIQQLPKFGIETSKRLAEWMDYLKFEEEYIEFHTRQKFLVFNEDFYEKQRNRETEKQRNRETEKQRNRETEKQRNRETEKQRNRETEKQRNRETEKQS
;
A
#
# COMPACT_ATOMS: atom_id res chain seq x y z
N MET A 1 2.48 -26.52 15.18
CA MET A 1 2.39 -26.41 16.65
C MET A 1 3.32 -25.32 17.17
N GLU A 2 4.59 -25.26 16.75
CA GLU A 2 5.55 -24.24 17.18
C GLU A 2 5.05 -22.79 17.00
N TRP A 3 4.38 -22.48 15.88
CA TRP A 3 3.77 -21.16 15.67
C TRP A 3 2.71 -20.81 16.73
N PHE A 4 1.82 -21.76 17.05
CA PHE A 4 0.79 -21.55 18.06
C PHE A 4 1.45 -21.30 19.42
N GLU A 5 2.39 -22.16 19.83
CA GLU A 5 3.14 -21.97 21.07
C GLU A 5 3.80 -20.59 21.12
N LYS A 6 4.46 -20.15 20.05
CA LYS A 6 5.05 -18.82 19.97
C LYS A 6 4.02 -17.71 20.24
N THR A 7 2.86 -17.76 19.58
CA THR A 7 1.79 -16.76 19.80
C THR A 7 1.24 -16.80 21.22
N LEU A 8 1.17 -17.98 21.84
CA LEU A 8 0.78 -18.15 23.24
C LEU A 8 1.81 -17.54 24.17
N GLN A 9 3.10 -17.82 23.96
CA GLN A 9 4.19 -17.27 24.76
C GLN A 9 4.22 -15.74 24.64
N ASP A 10 4.14 -15.20 23.43
CA ASP A 10 4.13 -13.75 23.20
C ASP A 10 2.95 -13.08 23.94
N THR A 11 1.77 -13.71 23.91
CA THR A 11 0.56 -13.16 24.53
C THR A 11 0.54 -13.30 26.06
N LEU A 12 1.02 -14.43 26.59
CA LEU A 12 0.89 -14.80 28.00
C LEU A 12 2.16 -14.56 28.83
N SER A 13 3.30 -14.29 28.20
CA SER A 13 4.58 -13.99 28.88
C SER A 13 4.49 -12.88 29.95
N PRO A 14 3.68 -11.81 29.80
CA PRO A 14 3.53 -10.81 30.86
C PRO A 14 2.92 -11.37 32.14
N TYR A 15 2.17 -12.48 32.04
CA TYR A 15 1.44 -13.11 33.12
C TYR A 15 2.06 -14.44 33.58
N LYS A 16 3.29 -14.75 33.15
CA LYS A 16 3.96 -16.03 33.39
C LYS A 16 4.11 -16.42 34.87
N ASN A 17 4.08 -15.45 35.79
CA ASN A 17 4.20 -15.70 37.22
C ASN A 17 2.85 -16.01 37.90
N HIS A 18 1.74 -15.90 37.17
CA HIS A 18 0.41 -16.17 37.73
C HIS A 18 0.20 -17.68 37.89
N SER A 19 -0.44 -18.11 38.98
CA SER A 19 -0.65 -19.53 39.34
C SER A 19 -1.37 -20.35 38.27
N VAL A 20 -2.17 -19.68 37.44
CA VAL A 20 -2.90 -20.28 36.32
C VAL A 20 -2.04 -20.39 35.05
N ILE A 21 -1.19 -19.41 34.77
CA ILE A 21 -0.43 -19.34 33.49
C ILE A 21 0.90 -20.07 33.61
N ALA A 22 1.54 -20.02 34.78
CA ALA A 22 2.81 -20.67 35.01
C ALA A 22 2.78 -22.17 34.65
N PRO A 23 1.76 -22.96 35.06
CA PRO A 23 1.67 -24.37 34.67
C PRO A 23 1.48 -24.58 33.16
N ILE A 24 0.84 -23.65 32.45
CA ILE A 24 0.60 -23.76 31.00
C ILE A 24 1.93 -23.60 30.26
N LEU A 25 2.72 -22.59 30.63
CA LEU A 25 3.97 -22.26 29.96
C LEU A 25 5.15 -23.12 30.41
N SER A 26 5.00 -23.92 31.47
CA SER A 26 6.05 -24.78 32.02
C SER A 26 6.02 -26.22 31.50
N GLN A 27 5.20 -26.54 30.50
CA GLN A 27 5.14 -27.88 29.92
C GLN A 27 6.42 -28.20 29.12
N GLU A 28 6.73 -29.50 28.97
CA GLU A 28 7.99 -29.94 28.36
C GLU A 28 7.98 -29.82 26.84
N SER A 29 6.81 -29.98 26.21
CA SER A 29 6.66 -29.93 24.76
C SER A 29 5.68 -28.85 24.30
N SER A 30 5.92 -28.31 23.09
CA SER A 30 5.01 -27.37 22.40
C SER A 30 3.58 -27.90 22.29
N GLN A 31 3.43 -29.21 22.12
CA GLN A 31 2.14 -29.85 22.00
C GLN A 31 1.38 -29.82 23.33
N GLU A 32 2.04 -30.14 24.43
CA GLU A 32 1.44 -30.09 25.77
C GLU A 32 1.09 -28.67 26.18
N VAL A 33 1.94 -27.67 25.89
CA VAL A 33 1.63 -26.25 26.16
C VAL A 33 0.30 -25.87 25.50
N VAL A 34 0.17 -26.15 24.20
CA VAL A 34 -1.03 -25.82 23.41
C VAL A 34 -2.23 -26.62 23.91
N GLU A 35 -2.06 -27.92 24.14
CA GLU A 35 -3.14 -28.80 24.57
C GLU A 35 -3.68 -28.40 25.95
N TYR A 36 -2.79 -28.13 26.91
CA TYR A 36 -3.16 -27.69 28.24
C TYR A 36 -3.85 -26.33 28.18
N PHE A 37 -3.35 -25.39 27.36
CA PHE A 37 -4.01 -24.11 27.14
C PHE A 37 -5.43 -24.29 26.59
N LEU A 38 -5.61 -25.11 25.55
CA LEU A 38 -6.92 -25.32 24.92
C LEU A 38 -7.91 -25.98 25.89
N GLN A 39 -7.46 -26.94 26.70
CA GLN A 39 -8.28 -27.53 27.76
C GLN A 39 -8.69 -26.48 28.80
N ALA A 40 -7.79 -25.59 29.20
CA ALA A 40 -8.09 -24.52 30.13
C ALA A 40 -9.01 -23.42 29.54
N PHE A 41 -8.89 -23.12 28.24
CA PHE A 41 -9.65 -22.07 27.56
C PHE A 41 -11.06 -22.51 27.14
N PHE A 42 -11.21 -23.74 26.65
CA PHE A 42 -12.52 -24.28 26.25
C PHE A 42 -13.21 -25.06 27.37
N LEU A 43 -12.57 -25.15 28.54
CA LEU A 43 -13.04 -25.87 29.73
C LEU A 43 -13.39 -27.35 29.50
N ASN A 44 -13.07 -27.95 28.35
CA ASN A 44 -13.31 -29.34 27.93
C ASN A 44 -14.38 -30.13 28.72
N ARG A 45 -15.55 -29.51 28.92
CA ARG A 45 -16.62 -30.04 29.77
C ARG A 45 -17.95 -29.59 29.20
N ALA A 46 -18.84 -30.56 28.99
CA ALA A 46 -20.13 -30.33 28.38
C ALA A 46 -21.16 -29.67 29.33
N ASP A 47 -20.88 -29.61 30.63
CA ASP A 47 -21.80 -29.14 31.68
C ASP A 47 -21.66 -27.65 32.00
N ILE A 48 -20.61 -26.98 31.53
CA ILE A 48 -20.38 -25.55 31.77
C ILE A 48 -20.64 -24.79 30.47
N PRO A 49 -21.75 -24.05 30.37
CA PRO A 49 -21.96 -23.18 29.23
C PRO A 49 -20.99 -22.00 29.26
N LEU A 50 -20.43 -21.70 28.09
CA LEU A 50 -19.56 -20.55 27.86
C LEU A 50 -20.28 -19.55 26.95
N HIS A 51 -20.31 -18.29 27.37
CA HIS A 51 -20.74 -17.18 26.52
C HIS A 51 -19.61 -16.81 25.56
N CYS A 52 -19.67 -17.37 24.36
CA CYS A 52 -18.68 -17.21 23.31
C CYS A 52 -19.13 -16.17 22.29
N PHE A 53 -18.17 -15.34 21.87
CA PHE A 53 -18.32 -14.39 20.79
C PHE A 53 -17.58 -14.91 19.57
N PHE A 54 -18.31 -15.10 18.48
CA PHE A 54 -17.81 -15.63 17.22
C PHE A 54 -17.66 -14.53 16.18
N SER A 55 -16.51 -14.48 15.53
CA SER A 55 -16.23 -13.52 14.45
C SER A 55 -15.73 -14.24 13.21
N ASN A 56 -16.27 -13.87 12.04
CA ASN A 56 -15.73 -14.28 10.76
C ASN A 56 -14.63 -13.28 10.34
N LEU A 57 -13.39 -13.71 10.47
CA LEU A 57 -12.18 -12.94 10.17
C LEU A 57 -11.66 -13.21 8.75
N SER A 58 -12.43 -13.89 7.91
CA SER A 58 -12.04 -14.17 6.52
C SER A 58 -12.00 -12.87 5.71
N LEU A 59 -10.99 -12.73 4.86
CA LEU A 59 -10.85 -11.60 3.94
C LEU A 59 -11.47 -11.87 2.57
N GLU A 60 -11.78 -13.13 2.28
CA GLU A 60 -12.32 -13.60 1.01
C GLU A 60 -13.59 -14.43 1.24
N ASP A 61 -14.56 -14.27 0.35
CA ASP A 61 -15.80 -15.06 0.39
C ASP A 61 -15.62 -16.39 -0.33
N LYS A 62 -14.83 -17.29 0.26
CA LYS A 62 -14.67 -18.66 -0.27
C LYS A 62 -15.97 -19.47 -0.24
N LEU A 63 -16.98 -19.02 0.50
CA LEU A 63 -18.33 -19.60 0.48
C LEU A 63 -19.07 -19.34 -0.83
N ALA A 64 -18.77 -18.21 -1.47
CA ALA A 64 -19.40 -17.79 -2.72
C ALA A 64 -18.63 -18.22 -3.97
N GLN A 65 -17.46 -18.83 -3.82
CA GLN A 65 -16.61 -19.27 -4.93
C GLN A 65 -16.85 -20.75 -5.25
N ASP A 66 -16.79 -21.10 -6.54
CA ASP A 66 -16.89 -22.47 -7.04
C ASP A 66 -15.59 -23.25 -6.73
N ILE A 67 -15.32 -23.47 -5.46
CA ILE A 67 -14.17 -24.22 -4.94
C ILE A 67 -14.66 -25.60 -4.47
N GLU A 68 -13.78 -26.61 -4.56
CA GLU A 68 -14.02 -27.92 -3.96
C GLU A 68 -14.33 -27.81 -2.45
N ASP A 69 -15.28 -28.61 -1.98
CA ASP A 69 -15.76 -28.56 -0.60
C ASP A 69 -14.67 -28.83 0.45
N GLU A 70 -13.57 -29.49 0.06
CA GLU A 70 -12.43 -29.77 0.94
C GLU A 70 -11.56 -28.54 1.24
N GLU A 71 -11.53 -27.55 0.34
CA GLU A 71 -10.74 -26.32 0.50
C GLU A 71 -11.54 -25.16 1.08
N LYS A 72 -12.85 -25.36 1.21
CA LYS A 72 -13.80 -24.42 1.80
C LYS A 72 -13.55 -24.25 3.30
N ASN A 73 -12.76 -23.22 3.62
CA ASN A 73 -12.45 -22.81 4.98
C ASN A 73 -12.82 -21.34 5.25
N ILE A 74 -13.18 -21.06 6.50
CA ILE A 74 -13.29 -19.69 7.02
C ILE A 74 -12.29 -19.49 8.14
N THR A 75 -11.83 -18.25 8.30
CA THR A 75 -11.05 -17.84 9.48
C THR A 75 -12.01 -17.47 10.61
N LEU A 76 -12.19 -18.38 11.57
CA LEU A 76 -13.04 -18.14 12.73
C LEU A 76 -12.20 -17.63 13.90
N GLY A 77 -12.69 -16.59 14.57
CA GLY A 77 -12.23 -16.12 15.86
C GLY A 77 -13.26 -16.43 16.96
N VAL A 78 -12.79 -16.95 18.09
CA VAL A 78 -13.60 -17.28 19.27
C VAL A 78 -13.06 -16.52 20.47
N ARG A 79 -13.93 -15.77 21.13
CA ARG A 79 -13.59 -14.93 22.28
C ARG A 79 -14.52 -15.23 23.45
N ILE A 80 -13.98 -15.24 24.67
CA ILE A 80 -14.74 -15.52 25.90
C ILE A 80 -14.44 -14.39 26.89
N PRO A 81 -15.24 -13.31 26.92
CA PRO A 81 -14.95 -12.13 27.73
C PRO A 81 -14.99 -12.41 29.23
N ASN A 82 -16.01 -13.16 29.67
CA ASN A 82 -16.24 -13.52 31.06
C ASN A 82 -15.68 -14.91 31.38
N HIS A 83 -14.48 -15.22 30.90
CA HIS A 83 -13.89 -16.55 31.05
C HIS A 83 -13.66 -16.89 32.55
N PRO A 84 -14.12 -18.05 33.08
CA PRO A 84 -14.05 -18.37 34.52
C PRO A 84 -12.64 -18.34 35.13
N ILE A 85 -11.66 -18.75 34.33
CA ILE A 85 -10.24 -18.80 34.68
C ILE A 85 -9.50 -17.51 34.28
N PHE A 86 -9.42 -17.20 32.98
CA PHE A 86 -8.57 -16.11 32.47
C PHE A 86 -9.03 -14.69 32.79
N SER A 87 -10.33 -14.44 33.02
CA SER A 87 -10.82 -13.09 33.38
C SER A 87 -10.22 -12.55 34.68
N LYS A 88 -9.77 -13.44 35.58
CA LYS A 88 -9.10 -13.09 36.84
C LYS A 88 -7.62 -12.75 36.67
N VAL A 89 -7.02 -13.20 35.58
CA VAL A 89 -5.59 -13.05 35.28
C VAL A 89 -5.34 -11.82 34.41
N LEU A 90 -6.22 -11.61 33.43
CA LEU A 90 -6.07 -10.58 32.42
C LEU A 90 -6.45 -9.20 32.94
N PRO A 91 -5.96 -8.12 32.32
CA PRO A 91 -6.37 -6.76 32.63
C PRO A 91 -7.89 -6.60 32.48
N LYS A 92 -8.47 -5.68 33.27
CA LYS A 92 -9.89 -5.36 33.17
C LYS A 92 -10.22 -4.89 31.75
N GLY A 93 -11.29 -5.44 31.18
CA GLY A 93 -11.71 -5.10 29.81
C GLY A 93 -10.88 -5.77 28.71
N MET A 94 -10.03 -6.75 29.04
CA MET A 94 -9.31 -7.56 28.05
C MET A 94 -9.77 -9.02 28.09
N SER A 95 -9.75 -9.66 26.93
CA SER A 95 -10.11 -11.07 26.75
C SER A 95 -9.19 -11.74 25.74
N LEU A 96 -9.11 -13.07 25.80
CA LEU A 96 -8.35 -13.85 24.82
C LEU A 96 -9.23 -14.14 23.61
N LEU A 97 -8.67 -13.91 22.44
CA LEU A 97 -9.19 -14.33 21.15
C LEU A 97 -8.35 -15.49 20.64
N VAL A 98 -8.99 -16.66 20.51
CA VAL A 98 -8.41 -17.83 19.85
C VAL A 98 -8.95 -17.88 18.43
N ARG A 99 -8.07 -17.93 17.43
CA ARG A 99 -8.48 -17.95 16.02
C ARG A 99 -7.72 -18.99 15.23
N ARG A 100 -8.28 -19.37 14.07
CA ARG A 100 -7.52 -19.86 12.90
C ARG A 100 -8.43 -20.30 11.74
N PHE A 101 -8.86 -21.57 11.66
CA PHE A 101 -9.62 -22.04 10.50
C PHE A 101 -10.69 -23.05 10.90
N LEU A 102 -11.79 -23.01 10.15
CA LEU A 102 -12.92 -23.91 10.28
C LEU A 102 -13.26 -24.43 8.88
N PRO A 103 -13.00 -25.72 8.58
CA PRO A 103 -13.46 -26.34 7.35
C PRO A 103 -14.97 -26.55 7.46
N TYR A 104 -15.72 -26.25 6.41
CA TYR A 104 -17.19 -26.36 6.46
C TYR A 104 -17.82 -27.23 5.36
N GLY A 105 -17.04 -27.73 4.40
CA GLY A 105 -17.51 -28.76 3.46
C GLY A 105 -17.56 -30.18 4.06
N ALA A 106 -17.03 -30.37 5.27
CA ALA A 106 -17.09 -31.66 5.96
C ALA A 106 -18.47 -31.92 6.58
N SER A 107 -18.90 -33.20 6.62
CA SER A 107 -20.17 -33.60 7.23
C SER A 107 -20.26 -33.35 8.75
N SER A 108 -19.11 -33.16 9.40
CA SER A 108 -19.00 -32.77 10.81
C SER A 108 -17.79 -31.84 10.97
N PRO A 109 -17.95 -30.54 10.75
CA PRO A 109 -16.86 -29.58 10.79
C PRO A 109 -16.34 -29.38 12.22
N VAL A 110 -15.02 -29.18 12.34
CA VAL A 110 -14.30 -29.03 13.61
C VAL A 110 -13.44 -27.79 13.55
N PHE A 111 -13.43 -26.98 14.61
CA PHE A 111 -12.59 -25.79 14.69
C PHE A 111 -11.14 -26.17 15.02
N TYR A 112 -10.19 -25.67 14.22
CA TYR A 112 -8.76 -25.92 14.41
C TYR A 112 -8.07 -24.62 14.83
N PRO A 113 -7.86 -24.38 16.13
CA PRO A 113 -7.15 -23.20 16.63
C PRO A 113 -5.64 -23.28 16.35
N ASN A 114 -5.01 -22.13 16.06
CA ASN A 114 -3.55 -22.06 15.82
C ASN A 114 -2.92 -20.73 16.27
N GLU A 115 -3.71 -19.80 16.78
CA GLU A 115 -3.22 -18.48 17.15
C GLU A 115 -4.06 -17.91 18.29
N VAL A 116 -3.38 -17.19 19.17
CA VAL A 116 -3.99 -16.49 20.31
C VAL A 116 -3.53 -15.05 20.33
N SER A 117 -4.46 -14.17 20.70
CA SER A 117 -4.21 -12.74 20.82
C SER A 117 -5.06 -12.16 21.96
N LEU A 118 -4.65 -11.00 22.48
CA LEU A 118 -5.44 -10.22 23.42
C LEU A 118 -6.26 -9.17 22.68
N THR A 119 -7.54 -9.09 23.01
CA THR A 119 -8.47 -8.12 22.42
C THR A 119 -9.34 -7.48 23.51
N SER A 120 -9.94 -6.32 23.19
CA SER A 120 -10.92 -5.70 24.09
C SER A 120 -12.07 -6.68 24.38
N SER A 121 -12.56 -6.63 25.60
CA SER A 121 -13.73 -7.39 26.05
C SER A 121 -15.04 -6.80 25.51
N ASP A 122 -15.02 -5.58 24.97
CA ASP A 122 -16.22 -4.92 24.47
C ASP A 122 -16.90 -5.73 23.36
N ALA A 123 -18.23 -5.78 23.39
CA ALA A 123 -19.01 -6.44 22.36
C ALA A 123 -18.97 -5.60 21.08
N ASN A 124 -18.62 -6.24 19.96
CA ASN A 124 -18.59 -5.58 18.68
C ASN A 124 -19.80 -5.97 17.84
N ALA A 125 -20.30 -5.02 17.02
CA ALA A 125 -21.43 -5.26 16.11
C ALA A 125 -21.14 -6.33 15.03
N TYR A 126 -19.89 -6.75 14.88
CA TYR A 126 -19.42 -7.77 13.94
C TYR A 126 -19.16 -9.13 14.60
N GLU A 127 -19.60 -9.31 15.84
CA GLU A 127 -19.52 -10.58 16.57
C GLU A 127 -20.92 -11.15 16.82
N GLN A 128 -21.04 -12.47 16.77
CA GLN A 128 -22.24 -13.19 17.17
C GLN A 128 -22.02 -13.80 18.55
N GLU A 129 -22.87 -13.45 19.51
CA GLU A 129 -22.85 -14.00 20.86
C GLU A 129 -23.73 -15.25 20.95
N LEU A 130 -23.15 -16.36 21.44
CA LEU A 130 -23.85 -17.61 21.65
C LEU A 130 -23.34 -18.32 22.89
N GLU A 131 -24.27 -18.98 23.59
CA GLU A 131 -23.97 -19.86 24.71
C GLU A 131 -23.68 -21.26 24.19
N VAL A 132 -22.45 -21.75 24.39
CA VAL A 132 -21.98 -23.02 23.83
C VAL A 132 -21.21 -23.82 24.88
N ALA A 133 -21.27 -25.15 24.77
CA ALA A 133 -20.35 -26.04 25.44
C ALA A 133 -19.30 -26.52 24.45
N CYS A 134 -18.02 -26.50 24.85
CA CYS A 134 -16.92 -26.91 24.00
C CYS A 134 -16.42 -28.29 24.41
N ILE A 135 -16.36 -29.20 23.45
CA ILE A 135 -15.96 -30.60 23.65
C ILE A 135 -14.72 -30.87 22.79
N LYS A 136 -13.64 -31.34 23.41
CA LYS A 136 -12.47 -31.83 22.69
C LYS A 136 -12.82 -33.15 22.03
N ILE A 137 -12.54 -33.25 20.73
CA ILE A 137 -12.66 -34.50 19.97
C ILE A 137 -11.29 -35.17 19.96
N GLU A 138 -11.22 -36.44 20.35
CA GLU A 138 -9.99 -37.22 20.25
C GLU A 138 -9.78 -37.70 18.81
N SER A 139 -8.52 -37.66 18.35
CA SER A 139 -8.14 -38.05 17.00
C SER A 139 -8.54 -39.50 16.70
N GLY A 140 -9.47 -39.70 15.77
CA GLY A 140 -9.86 -41.02 15.26
C GLY A 140 -11.34 -41.37 15.46
N GLU A 141 -12.05 -40.69 16.36
CA GLU A 141 -13.48 -40.93 16.54
C GLU A 141 -14.29 -39.97 15.67
N ARG A 142 -14.92 -40.50 14.60
CA ARG A 142 -16.02 -39.80 13.91
C ARG A 142 -17.26 -39.83 14.81
N GLN A 143 -17.21 -39.12 15.93
CA GLN A 143 -18.40 -38.92 16.75
C GLN A 143 -19.32 -37.97 16.01
N ARG A 144 -20.52 -38.44 15.69
CA ARG A 144 -21.59 -37.58 15.19
C ARG A 144 -22.14 -36.80 16.39
N ILE A 145 -21.61 -35.61 16.62
CA ILE A 145 -22.05 -34.74 17.70
C ILE A 145 -23.48 -34.28 17.37
N ALA A 146 -24.45 -34.72 18.18
CA ALA A 146 -25.80 -34.20 18.10
C ALA A 146 -25.76 -32.70 18.42
N ASN A 147 -26.38 -31.86 17.58
CA ASN A 147 -26.44 -30.40 17.73
C ASN A 147 -25.08 -29.68 17.58
N ASN A 148 -24.24 -30.07 16.61
CA ASN A 148 -23.08 -29.27 16.24
C ASN A 148 -23.53 -27.86 15.79
N LEU A 149 -23.13 -26.83 16.54
CA LEU A 149 -23.37 -25.43 16.20
C LEU A 149 -22.78 -25.09 14.83
N VAL A 150 -21.59 -25.65 14.54
CA VAL A 150 -20.92 -25.44 13.27
C VAL A 150 -21.65 -26.21 12.19
N ASN A 151 -22.65 -25.56 11.60
CA ASN A 151 -23.35 -26.03 10.43
C ASN A 151 -23.37 -24.92 9.36
N PRO A 152 -23.63 -25.27 8.09
CA PRO A 152 -23.60 -24.30 7.00
C PRO A 152 -24.54 -23.11 7.21
N ALA A 153 -25.71 -23.33 7.83
CA ALA A 153 -26.69 -22.27 8.07
C ALA A 153 -26.16 -21.25 9.09
N TRP A 154 -25.51 -21.70 10.15
CA TRP A 154 -24.90 -20.83 11.15
C TRP A 154 -23.72 -20.03 10.55
N ILE A 155 -22.87 -20.67 9.76
CA ILE A 155 -21.73 -20.00 9.10
C ILE A 155 -22.21 -18.86 8.19
N GLN A 156 -23.32 -19.06 7.48
CA GLN A 156 -23.92 -18.02 6.62
C GLN A 156 -24.49 -16.85 7.42
N GLN A 157 -24.86 -17.04 8.68
CA GLN A 157 -25.36 -15.98 9.56
C GLN A 157 -24.24 -15.13 10.16
N LEU A 158 -22.99 -15.60 10.15
CA LEU A 158 -21.87 -14.84 10.69
C LEU A 158 -21.66 -13.53 9.92
N PRO A 159 -21.46 -12.39 10.61
CA PRO A 159 -21.21 -11.12 9.96
C PRO A 159 -20.01 -11.18 9.00
N LYS A 160 -20.23 -10.77 7.74
CA LYS A 160 -19.19 -10.77 6.68
C LYS A 160 -18.31 -9.50 6.69
N PHE A 161 -18.10 -8.90 7.86
CA PHE A 161 -17.42 -7.61 7.99
C PHE A 161 -15.98 -7.63 7.45
N GLY A 162 -15.22 -8.71 7.72
CA GLY A 162 -13.86 -8.87 7.20
C GLY A 162 -13.81 -8.89 5.67
N ILE A 163 -14.75 -9.59 5.04
CA ILE A 163 -14.87 -9.71 3.58
C ILE A 163 -15.24 -8.35 2.98
N GLU A 164 -16.20 -7.63 3.57
CA GLU A 164 -16.63 -6.33 3.07
C GLU A 164 -15.52 -5.28 3.20
N THR A 165 -14.81 -5.27 4.32
CA THR A 165 -13.67 -4.37 4.54
C THR A 165 -12.54 -4.66 3.57
N SER A 166 -12.24 -5.93 3.32
CA SER A 166 -11.25 -6.37 2.33
C SER A 166 -11.57 -5.87 0.92
N LYS A 167 -12.84 -6.00 0.48
CA LYS A 167 -13.29 -5.47 -0.82
C LYS A 167 -13.11 -3.96 -0.92
N ARG A 168 -13.53 -3.21 0.11
CA ARG A 168 -13.36 -1.75 0.15
C ARG A 168 -11.88 -1.33 0.08
N LEU A 169 -11.00 -2.05 0.77
CA LEU A 169 -9.56 -1.79 0.71
C LEU A 169 -8.98 -2.08 -0.68
N ALA A 170 -9.43 -3.15 -1.34
CA ALA A 170 -9.02 -3.45 -2.70
C ALA A 170 -9.46 -2.35 -3.69
N GLU A 171 -10.72 -1.91 -3.61
CA GLU A 171 -11.22 -0.78 -4.40
C GLU A 171 -10.41 0.49 -4.16
N TRP A 172 -10.04 0.76 -2.91
CA TRP A 172 -9.22 1.92 -2.55
C TRP A 172 -7.78 1.81 -3.07
N MET A 173 -7.18 0.61 -3.03
CA MET A 173 -5.88 0.36 -3.63
C MET A 173 -5.89 0.57 -5.14
N ASP A 174 -6.97 0.15 -5.82
CA ASP A 174 -7.11 0.35 -7.26
C ASP A 174 -7.30 1.83 -7.61
N TYR A 175 -8.02 2.59 -6.77
CA TYR A 175 -8.09 4.04 -6.89
C TYR A 175 -6.72 4.72 -6.72
N LEU A 176 -5.92 4.31 -5.72
CA LEU A 176 -4.57 4.87 -5.53
C LEU A 176 -3.65 4.58 -6.72
N LYS A 177 -3.69 3.37 -7.28
CA LYS A 177 -2.94 3.04 -8.50
C LYS A 177 -3.40 3.92 -9.66
N PHE A 178 -4.71 4.10 -9.82
CA PHE A 178 -5.25 5.00 -10.84
C PHE A 178 -4.74 6.44 -10.65
N GLU A 179 -4.73 6.98 -9.43
CA GLU A 179 -4.20 8.32 -9.15
C GLU A 179 -2.70 8.42 -9.47
N GLU A 180 -1.90 7.41 -9.10
CA GLU A 180 -0.48 7.35 -9.47
C GLU A 180 -0.28 7.36 -10.98
N GLU A 181 -1.01 6.53 -11.72
CA GLU A 181 -0.99 6.50 -13.19
C GLU A 181 -1.48 7.82 -13.80
N TYR A 182 -2.52 8.41 -13.24
CA TYR A 182 -3.08 9.70 -13.66
C TYR A 182 -2.05 10.82 -13.46
N ILE A 183 -1.39 10.87 -12.30
CA ILE A 183 -0.29 11.80 -12.03
C ILE A 183 0.85 11.55 -13.00
N GLU A 184 1.27 10.32 -13.22
CA GLU A 184 2.37 9.98 -14.14
C GLU A 184 2.04 10.43 -15.57
N PHE A 185 0.81 10.19 -16.06
CA PHE A 185 0.35 10.63 -17.37
C PHE A 185 0.35 12.17 -17.51
N HIS A 186 -0.16 12.87 -16.51
CA HIS A 186 -0.30 14.34 -16.56
C HIS A 186 1.02 15.07 -16.24
N THR A 187 1.97 14.42 -15.55
CA THR A 187 3.33 14.93 -15.36
C THR A 187 4.25 14.61 -16.54
N ARG A 188 4.05 13.49 -17.25
CA ARG A 188 4.72 13.18 -18.52
C ARG A 188 4.47 14.23 -19.63
N GLN A 189 3.36 14.96 -19.57
CA GLN A 189 3.04 16.06 -20.51
C GLN A 189 3.68 17.41 -20.14
N LYS A 190 4.40 17.50 -19.01
CA LYS A 190 5.10 18.72 -18.59
C LYS A 190 6.61 18.53 -18.66
N PHE A 191 7.17 18.60 -19.87
CA PHE A 191 8.62 18.74 -20.04
C PHE A 191 9.04 20.19 -19.75
N LEU A 192 9.69 20.42 -18.60
CA LEU A 192 10.54 21.59 -18.42
C LEU A 192 11.88 21.29 -19.08
N VAL A 193 12.01 21.64 -20.36
CA VAL A 193 13.29 21.59 -21.07
C VAL A 193 14.10 22.81 -20.64
N PHE A 194 15.01 22.63 -19.69
CA PHE A 194 16.04 23.63 -19.41
C PHE A 194 17.10 23.53 -20.50
N ASN A 195 17.00 24.40 -21.50
CA ASN A 195 17.94 24.47 -22.61
C ASN A 195 18.86 25.67 -22.41
N GLU A 196 20.09 25.43 -21.94
CA GLU A 196 21.11 26.48 -21.78
C GLU A 196 21.46 27.10 -23.16
N ASP A 197 21.44 26.28 -24.20
CA ASP A 197 21.75 26.62 -25.59
C ASP A 197 20.74 27.59 -26.24
N PHE A 198 19.54 27.75 -25.67
CA PHE A 198 18.54 28.67 -26.21
C PHE A 198 19.00 30.13 -26.10
N TYR A 199 19.66 30.49 -25.00
CA TYR A 199 20.18 31.84 -24.78
C TYR A 199 21.47 32.11 -25.56
N GLU A 200 22.32 31.11 -25.79
CA GLU A 200 23.53 31.27 -26.62
C GLU A 200 23.20 31.44 -28.10
N LYS A 201 22.21 30.71 -28.64
CA LYS A 201 21.74 30.93 -30.02
C LYS A 201 21.10 32.30 -30.24
N GLN A 202 20.40 32.85 -29.25
CA GLN A 202 19.84 34.21 -29.33
C GLN A 202 20.93 35.28 -29.27
N ARG A 203 21.87 35.16 -28.31
CA ARG A 203 23.03 36.09 -28.24
C ARG A 203 23.81 36.09 -29.54
N ASN A 204 24.23 34.94 -30.06
CA ASN A 204 25.02 34.89 -31.29
C ASN A 204 24.28 35.48 -32.50
N ARG A 205 22.96 35.26 -32.63
CA ARG A 205 22.17 35.89 -33.71
C ARG A 205 22.09 37.41 -33.61
N GLU A 206 22.01 37.96 -32.40
CA GLU A 206 22.03 39.41 -32.21
C GLU A 206 23.41 40.01 -32.49
N THR A 207 24.48 39.41 -31.95
CA THR A 207 25.85 39.89 -32.14
C THR A 207 26.30 39.80 -33.60
N GLU A 208 25.89 38.75 -34.32
CA GLU A 208 26.25 38.54 -35.72
C GLU A 208 25.46 39.48 -36.65
N LYS A 209 24.18 39.76 -36.36
CA LYS A 209 23.40 40.79 -37.08
C LYS A 209 23.94 42.20 -36.85
N GLN A 210 24.39 42.53 -35.64
CA GLN A 210 25.02 43.82 -35.37
C GLN A 210 26.36 43.97 -36.08
N ARG A 211 27.24 42.97 -36.00
CA ARG A 211 28.53 42.99 -36.70
C ARG A 211 28.38 43.10 -38.20
N ASN A 212 27.47 42.35 -38.83
CA ASN A 212 27.26 42.46 -40.27
C ASN A 212 26.72 43.84 -40.69
N ARG A 213 25.79 44.42 -39.93
CA ARG A 213 25.28 45.77 -40.21
C ARG A 213 26.34 46.87 -40.05
N GLU A 214 27.22 46.76 -39.05
CA GLU A 214 28.31 47.73 -38.87
C GLU A 214 29.39 47.60 -39.95
N THR A 215 29.79 46.36 -40.28
CA THR A 215 30.81 46.10 -41.29
C THR A 215 30.33 46.53 -42.69
N GLU A 216 29.04 46.31 -43.00
CA GLU A 216 28.44 46.72 -44.27
C GLU A 216 28.25 48.25 -44.36
N LYS A 217 27.88 48.93 -43.26
CA LYS A 217 27.84 50.41 -43.20
C LYS A 217 29.23 51.04 -43.31
N GLN A 218 30.26 50.45 -42.69
CA GLN A 218 31.63 50.95 -42.81
C GLN A 218 32.18 50.77 -44.23
N ARG A 219 32.01 49.59 -44.84
CA ARG A 219 32.42 49.36 -46.23
C ARG A 219 31.74 50.30 -47.21
N ASN A 220 30.44 50.53 -47.08
CA ASN A 220 29.74 51.47 -47.98
C ASN A 220 30.24 52.91 -47.80
N ARG A 221 30.47 53.38 -46.57
CA ARG A 221 31.00 54.74 -46.32
C ARG A 221 32.43 54.93 -46.82
N GLU A 222 33.30 53.93 -46.72
CA GLU A 222 34.67 54.02 -47.23
C GLU A 222 34.72 53.99 -48.76
N THR A 223 33.93 53.09 -49.38
CA THR A 223 33.87 52.96 -50.84
C THR A 223 33.28 54.22 -51.49
N GLU A 224 32.29 54.84 -50.85
CA GLU A 224 31.66 56.08 -51.33
C GLU A 224 32.59 57.31 -51.16
N LYS A 225 33.33 57.39 -50.04
CA LYS A 225 34.34 58.45 -49.84
C LYS A 225 35.53 58.34 -50.81
N GLN A 226 35.97 57.14 -51.16
CA GLN A 226 37.05 56.95 -52.14
C GLN A 226 36.62 57.36 -53.55
N ARG A 227 35.43 56.93 -54.01
CA ARG A 227 34.91 57.31 -55.34
C ARG A 227 34.74 58.82 -55.51
N ASN A 228 34.22 59.52 -54.49
CA ASN A 228 34.07 60.99 -54.61
C ASN A 228 35.41 61.73 -54.69
N ARG A 229 36.45 61.30 -53.95
CA ARG A 229 37.77 61.93 -54.00
C ARG A 229 38.51 61.72 -55.32
N GLU A 230 38.36 60.56 -55.97
CA GLU A 230 38.97 60.32 -57.28
C GLU A 230 38.29 61.12 -58.39
N THR A 231 36.95 61.18 -58.36
CA THR A 231 36.17 61.90 -59.39
C THR A 231 36.39 63.42 -59.33
N GLU A 232 36.60 63.99 -58.13
CA GLU A 232 36.87 65.41 -57.94
C GLU A 232 38.31 65.80 -58.35
N LYS A 233 39.30 64.93 -58.11
CA LYS A 233 40.69 65.15 -58.57
C LYS A 233 40.84 65.06 -60.08
N GLN A 234 40.05 64.23 -60.77
CA GLN A 234 40.08 64.17 -62.24
C GLN A 234 39.48 65.42 -62.89
N ARG A 235 38.34 65.92 -62.40
CA ARG A 235 37.72 67.16 -62.93
C ARG A 235 38.59 68.40 -62.78
N ASN A 236 39.29 68.57 -61.64
CA ASN A 236 40.16 69.73 -61.48
C ASN A 236 41.38 69.71 -62.42
N ARG A 237 41.95 68.53 -62.74
CA ARG A 237 43.08 68.43 -63.68
C ARG A 237 42.70 68.69 -65.14
N GLU A 238 41.49 68.35 -65.56
CA GLU A 238 41.03 68.66 -66.93
C GLU A 238 40.71 70.15 -67.09
N THR A 239 40.12 70.79 -66.06
CA THR A 239 39.74 72.20 -66.13
C THR A 239 40.95 73.14 -66.10
N GLU A 240 42.06 72.73 -65.46
CA GLU A 240 43.30 73.51 -65.41
C GLU A 240 44.14 73.37 -66.70
N LYS A 241 44.10 72.21 -67.39
CA LYS A 241 44.75 72.02 -68.69
C LYS A 241 44.04 72.71 -69.86
N GLN A 242 42.74 72.98 -69.77
CA GLN A 242 42.03 73.76 -70.79
C GLN A 242 42.28 75.27 -70.66
N ARG A 243 42.40 75.81 -69.44
CA ARG A 243 42.67 77.26 -69.25
C ARG A 243 44.07 77.70 -69.70
N ASN A 244 45.10 76.85 -69.57
CA ASN A 244 46.45 77.22 -70.01
C ASN A 244 46.70 77.10 -71.53
N ARG A 245 45.75 76.57 -72.33
CA ARG A 245 45.87 76.54 -73.80
C ARG A 245 45.16 77.70 -74.50
N GLU A 246 44.35 78.48 -73.81
CA GLU A 246 43.67 79.66 -74.37
C GLU A 246 44.41 80.98 -74.10
N THR A 247 45.44 81.01 -73.25
CA THR A 247 46.21 82.23 -72.93
C THR A 247 47.53 82.40 -73.69
N GLU A 248 47.86 81.53 -74.64
CA GLU A 248 49.06 81.63 -75.50
C GLU A 248 48.76 81.91 -76.98
N LYS A 249 47.51 82.29 -77.32
CA LYS A 249 47.12 82.72 -78.69
C LYS A 249 46.61 84.16 -78.78
N GLN A 250 46.84 84.98 -77.77
CA GLN A 250 46.71 86.43 -77.85
C GLN A 250 47.93 87.10 -77.21
N SER A 251 49.07 86.98 -77.88
CA SER A 251 50.04 88.07 -78.01
C SER A 251 50.92 87.86 -79.23
#